data_AF-A0AA37FVG1-F1
#
_entry.id   AF-A0AA37FVG1-F1
#
_cell.length_a   1.000
_cell.length_b   1.000
_cell.length_c   1.000
_cell.angle_alpha   90.00
_cell.angle_beta   90.00
_cell.angle_gamma   90.00
#
_symmetry.space_group_name_H-M   'P 1'
#
loop_
_entity.id
_entity.type
_entity.pdbx_description
1 polymer ?
#
loop_
_entity_poly.entity_id
_entity_poly.type
_entity_poly.pdbx_seq_one_letter_code
_entity_poly.pdbx_strand_id
1 'polypeptide(L)'
;MLRNSEQRYGSLSIGLHWLTLLLMIAVYALMEFRDIFPKGSAGRDLMKEFHFMVGLLILALVVVRLLVRVGSPSPRIVPELSPLMLTLAKLAHLALYGFLILTPLLGWLLLSAGASPFPSSAWRSPPSSPPTTA
;
A
#
# COMPACT_ATOMS: atom_id res chain seq x y z
N MET A 1 -6.59 3.40 -28.04
CA MET A 1 -5.70 2.21 -28.07
C MET A 1 -5.53 1.69 -26.64
N LEU A 2 -6.06 0.50 -26.34
CA LEU A 2 -6.03 -0.06 -24.97
C LEU A 2 -4.64 -0.56 -24.55
N ARG A 3 -3.85 -1.11 -25.49
CA ARG A 3 -2.50 -1.66 -25.25
C ARG A 3 -1.39 -0.66 -25.60
N ASN A 4 -0.21 -0.86 -25.02
CA ASN A 4 0.98 -0.06 -25.32
C ASN A 4 1.44 -0.25 -26.78
N SER A 5 2.03 0.79 -27.35
CA SER A 5 2.67 0.81 -28.67
C SER A 5 4.13 1.24 -28.53
N GLU A 6 4.96 1.00 -29.55
CA GLU A 6 6.38 1.43 -29.60
C GLU A 6 6.58 2.94 -29.35
N GLN A 7 5.55 3.75 -29.58
CA GLN A 7 5.62 5.21 -29.50
C GLN A 7 4.87 5.79 -28.29
N ARG A 8 3.84 5.11 -27.77
CA ARG A 8 2.98 5.63 -26.69
C ARG A 8 2.46 4.54 -25.77
N TYR A 9 2.33 4.89 -24.49
CA TYR A 9 1.61 4.08 -23.51
C TYR A 9 0.12 4.01 -23.85
N GLY A 10 -0.45 2.81 -23.75
CA GLY A 10 -1.86 2.54 -23.94
C GLY A 10 -2.68 2.97 -22.74
N SER A 11 -3.98 3.19 -22.95
CA SER A 11 -4.89 3.65 -21.91
C SER A 11 -4.95 2.73 -20.69
N LEU A 12 -4.71 1.42 -20.85
CA LEU A 12 -4.65 0.47 -19.73
C LEU A 12 -3.46 0.73 -18.80
N SER A 13 -2.26 0.95 -19.36
CA SER A 13 -1.05 1.24 -18.57
C SER A 13 -1.18 2.57 -17.83
N ILE A 14 -1.78 3.57 -18.48
CA ILE A 14 -2.04 4.88 -17.90
C ILE A 14 -3.08 4.77 -16.78
N GLY A 15 -4.20 4.07 -17.02
CA GLY A 15 -5.24 3.86 -16.03
C GLY A 15 -4.74 3.12 -14.79
N LEU A 16 -3.98 2.03 -14.96
CA LEU A 16 -3.38 1.30 -13.84
C LEU A 16 -2.41 2.16 -13.03
N HIS A 17 -1.64 3.03 -13.70
CA HIS A 17 -0.73 3.94 -13.01
C HIS A 17 -1.48 4.97 -12.16
N TRP A 18 -2.48 5.66 -12.73
CA TRP A 18 -3.28 6.64 -11.99
C TRP A 18 -4.10 5.99 -10.87
N LEU A 19 -4.66 4.80 -11.10
CA LEU A 19 -5.36 4.06 -10.07
C LEU A 19 -4.44 3.73 -8.89
N THR A 20 -3.21 3.29 -9.17
CA THR A 20 -2.21 3.03 -8.12
C THR A 20 -1.87 4.31 -7.34
N LEU A 21 -1.74 5.44 -8.04
CA LEU A 21 -1.46 6.74 -7.40
C LEU A 21 -2.62 7.19 -6.49
N LEU A 22 -3.87 7.08 -6.95
CA LEU A 22 -5.05 7.41 -6.14
C LEU A 22 -5.15 6.53 -4.89
N LEU A 23 -4.90 5.22 -5.02
CA LEU A 23 -4.89 4.32 -3.89
C LEU A 23 -3.74 4.60 -2.92
N MET A 24 -2.56 5.01 -3.43
CA MET A 24 -1.46 5.44 -2.58
C MET A 24 -1.83 6.67 -1.73
N ILE A 25 -2.50 7.64 -2.33
CA ILE A 25 -2.99 8.82 -1.61
C ILE A 25 -4.01 8.40 -0.54
N ALA A 26 -4.95 7.52 -0.91
CA ALA A 26 -5.95 7.01 0.03
C ALA A 26 -5.33 6.25 1.20
N VAL A 27 -4.39 5.34 0.96
CA VAL A 27 -3.76 4.53 2.03
C VAL A 27 -2.95 5.39 2.99
N TYR A 28 -2.33 6.46 2.49
CA TYR A 28 -1.62 7.44 3.31
C TYR A 28 -2.60 8.29 4.13
N ALA A 29 -3.65 8.81 3.49
CA ALA A 29 -4.69 9.60 4.14
C ALA A 29 -5.37 8.83 5.29
N LEU A 30 -5.63 7.53 5.11
CA LEU A 30 -6.21 6.68 6.16
C LEU A 30 -5.36 6.64 7.43
N MET A 31 -4.04 6.67 7.31
CA MET A 31 -3.14 6.68 8.47
C MET A 31 -2.88 8.06 9.04
N GLU A 32 -2.84 9.09 8.21
CA GLU A 32 -2.69 10.48 8.65
C GLU A 32 -3.94 10.95 9.42
N PHE A 33 -5.13 10.64 8.90
CA PHE A 33 -6.39 11.09 9.49
C PHE A 33 -6.93 10.19 10.61
N ARG A 34 -6.27 9.06 10.92
CA ARG A 34 -6.71 8.16 12.01
C ARG A 34 -6.72 8.86 13.37
N ASP A 35 -5.87 9.86 13.57
CA ASP A 35 -5.69 10.54 14.85
C ASP A 35 -6.75 11.62 15.10
N ILE A 36 -7.62 11.89 14.11
CA ILE A 36 -8.89 12.61 14.29
C ILE A 36 -9.85 11.80 15.18
N PHE A 37 -9.73 10.46 15.16
CA PHE A 37 -10.56 9.58 15.95
C PHE A 37 -9.91 9.24 17.31
N PRO A 38 -10.67 9.26 18.42
CA PRO A 38 -10.16 8.87 19.73
C PRO A 38 -9.57 7.46 19.73
N LYS A 39 -8.57 7.22 20.59
CA LYS A 39 -8.00 5.88 20.79
C LYS A 39 -9.08 4.92 21.27
N GLY A 40 -9.17 3.75 20.65
CA GLY A 40 -10.19 2.73 20.97
C GLY A 40 -11.59 3.00 20.41
N SER A 41 -11.77 4.05 19.59
CA SER A 41 -13.03 4.28 18.89
C SER A 41 -13.16 3.41 17.64
N ALA A 42 -14.39 3.02 17.31
CA ALA A 42 -14.70 2.25 16.10
C ALA A 42 -14.20 2.96 14.81
N GLY A 43 -14.26 4.29 14.75
CA GLY A 43 -13.76 5.05 13.61
C GLY A 43 -12.25 4.90 13.39
N ARG A 44 -11.45 4.88 14.48
CA ARG A 44 -10.00 4.66 14.39
C ARG A 44 -9.66 3.25 13.90
N ASP A 45 -10.41 2.25 14.35
CA ASP A 45 -10.18 0.87 13.96
C ASP A 45 -10.61 0.62 12.52
N LEU A 46 -11.70 1.24 12.08
CA LEU A 46 -12.11 1.26 10.68
C LEU A 46 -11.03 1.87 9.76
N MET A 47 -10.40 2.99 10.16
CA MET A 47 -9.29 3.58 9.40
C MET A 47 -8.10 2.60 9.24
N LYS A 48 -7.76 1.86 10.30
CA LYS A 48 -6.69 0.84 10.25
C LYS A 48 -7.07 -0.34 9.37
N GLU A 49 -8.31 -0.81 9.46
CA GLU A 49 -8.82 -1.91 8.63
C GLU A 49 -8.79 -1.53 7.15
N PHE A 50 -9.33 -0.36 6.80
CA PHE A 50 -9.25 0.14 5.42
C PHE A 50 -7.80 0.33 4.97
N HIS A 51 -6.90 0.81 5.82
CA HIS A 51 -5.48 0.96 5.47
C HIS A 51 -4.88 -0.40 5.09
N PHE A 52 -5.19 -1.45 5.84
CA PHE A 52 -4.76 -2.81 5.53
C PHE A 52 -5.36 -3.35 4.23
N MET A 53 -6.68 -3.21 4.05
CA MET A 53 -7.37 -3.68 2.84
C MET A 53 -6.89 -2.96 1.58
N VAL A 54 -6.75 -1.63 1.64
CA VAL A 54 -6.23 -0.81 0.53
C VAL A 54 -4.75 -1.13 0.28
N GLY A 55 -3.95 -1.36 1.32
CA GLY A 55 -2.56 -1.81 1.17
C GLY A 55 -2.45 -3.13 0.40
N LEU A 56 -3.31 -4.10 0.70
CA LEU A 56 -3.36 -5.38 -0.01
C LEU A 56 -3.86 -5.22 -1.46
N LEU A 57 -4.83 -4.33 -1.69
CA LEU A 57 -5.30 -3.99 -3.03
C LEU A 57 -4.19 -3.35 -3.89
N ILE A 58 -3.38 -2.45 -3.31
CA ILE A 58 -2.22 -1.87 -3.98
C ILE A 58 -1.21 -2.97 -4.34
N LEU A 59 -0.93 -3.92 -3.45
CA LEU A 59 -0.05 -5.05 -3.73
C LEU A 59 -0.54 -5.84 -4.95
N ALA A 60 -1.82 -6.21 -4.98
CA ALA A 60 -2.43 -6.92 -6.11
C ALA A 60 -2.33 -6.11 -7.43
N LEU A 61 -2.62 -4.81 -7.37
CA LEU A 61 -2.53 -3.92 -8.54
C LEU A 61 -1.10 -3.75 -9.04
N VAL A 62 -0.11 -3.69 -8.15
CA VAL A 62 1.30 -3.61 -8.52
C VAL A 62 1.75 -4.88 -9.22
N VAL A 63 1.30 -6.06 -8.79
CA VAL A 63 1.56 -7.34 -9.48
C VAL A 63 0.96 -7.30 -10.90
N VAL A 64 -0.31 -6.93 -11.03
CA VAL A 64 -0.97 -6.80 -12.35
C VAL A 64 -0.22 -5.79 -13.22
N ARG A 65 0.17 -4.65 -12.66
CA ARG A 65 0.92 -3.60 -13.37
C ARG A 65 2.29 -4.12 -13.85
N LEU A 66 2.97 -4.95 -13.05
CA LEU A 66 4.25 -5.54 -13.41
C LEU A 66 4.08 -6.55 -14.56
N LEU A 67 3.04 -7.39 -14.51
CA LEU A 67 2.70 -8.32 -15.61
C LEU A 67 2.39 -7.56 -16.91
N VAL A 68 1.62 -6.47 -16.83
CA VAL A 68 1.31 -5.60 -17.99
C VAL A 68 2.58 -4.92 -18.52
N ARG A 69 3.48 -4.49 -17.64
CA ARG A 69 4.77 -3.87 -18.01
C ARG A 69 5.68 -4.86 -18.73
N VAL A 70 5.80 -6.09 -18.24
CA VAL A 70 6.66 -7.14 -18.84
C VAL A 70 6.08 -7.63 -20.16
N GLY A 71 4.75 -7.75 -20.27
CA GLY A 71 4.07 -8.17 -21.49
C GLY A 71 3.86 -7.09 -22.56
N SER A 72 4.31 -5.85 -22.31
CA SER A 72 4.13 -4.73 -23.24
C SER A 72 5.46 -4.16 -23.71
N PRO A 73 5.61 -3.80 -25.01
CA PRO A 73 6.81 -3.11 -25.47
C PRO A 73 6.97 -1.78 -24.73
N SER A 74 8.18 -1.51 -24.21
CA SER A 74 8.50 -0.23 -23.60
C SER A 74 8.79 0.78 -24.70
N PRO A 75 8.10 1.94 -24.74
CA PRO A 75 8.34 2.94 -25.77
C PRO A 75 9.80 3.39 -25.78
N ARG A 76 10.38 3.55 -26.98
CA ARG A 76 11.75 4.05 -27.13
C ARG A 76 11.81 5.51 -26.70
N ILE A 77 12.80 5.84 -25.86
CA ILE A 77 13.03 7.21 -25.40
C ILE A 77 13.90 7.90 -26.44
N VAL A 78 13.38 8.98 -27.06
CA VAL A 78 14.09 9.80 -28.06
C VAL A 78 13.95 11.26 -27.65
N PRO A 79 15.06 12.05 -27.55
CA PRO A 79 16.46 11.68 -27.76
C PRO A 79 17.02 10.76 -26.66
N GLU A 80 18.15 10.09 -26.94
CA GLU A 80 18.78 9.18 -25.97
C GLU A 80 19.21 9.94 -24.70
N LEU A 81 18.78 9.42 -23.54
CA LEU A 81 19.17 9.96 -22.24
C LEU A 81 20.62 9.60 -21.91
N SER A 82 21.29 10.47 -21.17
CA SER A 82 22.61 10.16 -20.56
C SER A 82 22.56 8.82 -19.81
N PRO A 83 23.59 7.95 -19.94
CA PRO A 83 23.62 6.65 -19.26
C PRO A 83 23.43 6.74 -17.75
N LEU A 84 23.90 7.83 -17.12
CA LEU A 84 23.70 8.10 -15.70
C LEU A 84 22.22 8.33 -15.36
N MET A 85 21.53 9.16 -16.13
CA MET A 85 20.09 9.44 -15.94
C MET A 85 19.25 8.18 -16.15
N LEU A 86 19.59 7.37 -17.16
CA LEU A 86 18.90 6.10 -17.41
C LEU A 86 19.06 5.13 -16.23
N THR A 87 20.26 5.07 -15.65
CA THR A 87 20.55 4.20 -14.50
C THR A 87 19.81 4.68 -13.25
N LEU A 88 19.85 5.97 -12.95
CA LEU A 88 19.11 6.55 -11.83
C LEU A 88 17.60 6.36 -11.97
N ALA A 89 17.05 6.53 -13.16
CA ALA A 89 15.64 6.27 -13.43
C ALA A 89 15.29 4.81 -13.15
N LYS A 90 16.10 3.85 -13.61
CA LYS A 90 15.89 2.41 -13.34
C LYS A 90 15.96 2.10 -11.85
N LEU A 91 16.94 2.65 -11.13
CA LEU A 91 17.08 2.46 -9.69
C LEU A 91 15.89 3.05 -8.92
N ALA A 92 15.43 4.24 -9.28
CA ALA A 92 14.25 4.86 -8.68
C ALA A 92 12.99 4.00 -8.90
N HIS A 93 12.80 3.47 -10.11
CA HIS A 93 11.68 2.56 -10.38
C HIS A 93 11.79 1.28 -9.55
N LEU A 94 12.98 0.68 -9.46
CA LEU A 94 13.21 -0.52 -8.67
C LEU A 94 12.93 -0.26 -7.18
N ALA A 95 13.41 0.86 -6.64
CA ALA A 95 13.16 1.26 -5.26
C ALA A 95 11.67 1.45 -4.99
N LEU A 96 10.93 2.12 -5.90
CA LEU A 96 9.49 2.32 -5.77
C LEU A 96 8.72 1.00 -5.83
N TYR A 97 9.08 0.07 -6.72
CA TYR A 97 8.46 -1.25 -6.77
C TYR A 97 8.78 -2.07 -5.52
N GLY A 98 10.04 -2.04 -5.06
CA GLY A 98 10.44 -2.67 -3.82
C GLY A 98 9.64 -2.14 -2.64
N PHE A 99 9.53 -0.82 -2.50
CA PHE A 99 8.73 -0.17 -1.46
C PHE A 99 7.27 -0.61 -1.51
N LEU A 100 6.65 -0.57 -2.69
CA LEU A 100 5.25 -0.93 -2.88
C LEU A 100 4.91 -2.40 -2.62
N ILE A 101 5.90 -3.30 -2.74
CA ILE A 101 5.72 -4.73 -2.52
C ILE A 101 6.09 -5.10 -1.08
N LEU A 102 7.25 -4.63 -0.61
CA LEU A 102 7.78 -5.01 0.70
C LEU A 102 6.95 -4.45 1.86
N THR A 103 6.45 -3.22 1.75
CA THR A 103 5.68 -2.60 2.85
C THR A 103 4.37 -3.32 3.16
N PRO A 104 3.46 -3.64 2.20
CA PRO A 104 2.26 -4.41 2.51
C PRO A 104 2.56 -5.86 2.88
N LEU A 105 3.60 -6.48 2.29
CA LEU A 105 4.02 -7.83 2.68
C LEU A 105 4.52 -7.87 4.12
N LEU A 106 5.29 -6.88 4.55
CA LEU A 106 5.77 -6.79 5.92
C LEU A 106 4.60 -6.53 6.89
N GLY A 107 3.65 -5.66 6.52
CA GLY A 107 2.42 -5.45 7.28
C GLY A 107 1.62 -6.75 7.44
N TRP A 108 1.42 -7.49 6.35
CA TRP A 108 0.77 -8.81 6.36
C TRP A 108 1.51 -9.81 7.25
N LEU A 109 2.84 -9.90 7.13
CA LEU A 109 3.65 -10.84 7.90
C LEU A 109 3.60 -10.54 9.41
N LEU A 110 3.63 -9.26 9.80
CA LEU A 110 3.51 -8.85 11.20
C LEU A 110 2.15 -9.24 11.79
N LEU A 111 1.05 -9.00 11.05
CA LEU A 111 -0.28 -9.45 11.45
C LEU A 111 -0.37 -10.97 11.54
N SER A 112 0.19 -11.69 10.56
CA SER A 112 0.19 -13.16 10.50
C SER A 112 1.04 -13.81 11.58
N ALA A 113 2.11 -13.16 12.05
CA ALA A 113 2.97 -13.65 13.13
C ALA A 113 2.33 -13.50 14.51
N GLY A 114 1.07 -13.05 14.60
CA GLY A 114 0.39 -12.85 15.88
C GLY A 114 0.85 -11.61 16.64
N ALA A 115 1.62 -10.72 16.02
CA ALA A 115 1.86 -9.38 16.54
C ALA A 115 0.56 -8.56 16.38
N SER A 116 -0.43 -8.86 17.23
CA SER A 116 -1.61 -8.03 17.34
C SER A 116 -1.21 -6.70 17.97
N PRO A 117 -1.44 -5.54 17.32
CA PRO A 117 -1.37 -4.25 18.00
C PRO A 117 -2.49 -4.10 19.05
N PHE A 118 -3.40 -5.08 19.16
CA PHE A 118 -4.47 -5.14 20.13
C PHE A 118 -4.29 -6.36 21.04
N PRO A 119 -3.99 -6.18 22.34
CA PRO A 119 -4.05 -7.28 23.29
C PRO A 119 -5.49 -7.78 23.40
N SER A 120 -5.74 -9.03 22.99
CA SER A 120 -7.00 -9.75 23.18
C SER A 120 -7.37 -9.96 24.66
N SER A 121 -6.48 -9.56 25.58
CA SER A 121 -6.67 -9.55 27.03
C SER A 121 -7.33 -8.27 27.56
N ALA A 122 -7.41 -7.16 26.80
CA ALA A 122 -7.98 -5.90 27.28
C ALA A 122 -9.52 -5.93 27.47
N TRP A 123 -10.20 -6.93 26.91
CA TRP A 123 -11.65 -7.16 27.06
C TRP A 123 -11.99 -8.09 28.25
N ARG A 124 -11.00 -8.76 28.84
CA ARG A 124 -11.23 -9.91 29.74
C ARG A 124 -10.81 -9.63 31.18
N SER A 125 -11.23 -8.49 31.72
CA SER A 125 -11.17 -8.24 33.16
C SER A 125 -12.42 -7.49 33.58
N PRO A 126 -13.50 -8.17 34.03
CA PRO A 126 -14.51 -7.47 34.80
C PRO A 126 -13.84 -6.82 36.02
N PRO A 127 -14.23 -5.61 36.44
CA PRO A 127 -13.72 -5.02 37.67
C PRO A 127 -14.02 -5.99 38.82
N SER A 128 -12.97 -6.58 39.41
CA SER A 128 -13.10 -7.33 40.65
C SER A 128 -13.64 -6.36 41.70
N SER A 129 -14.76 -6.73 42.31
CA SER A 129 -15.53 -6.03 43.33
C SER A 129 -14.69 -5.30 44.38
N PRO A 130 -15.20 -4.20 44.98
CA PRO A 130 -14.49 -3.45 46.02
C PRO A 130 -14.24 -4.34 47.26
N PRO A 131 -13.16 -4.09 48.01
CA PRO A 131 -12.89 -4.81 49.25
C PRO A 131 -13.99 -4.51 50.27
N THR A 132 -14.71 -5.55 50.67
CA THR A 132 -15.59 -5.51 51.85
C THR A 132 -14.71 -5.31 53.08
N THR A 133 -14.66 -4.09 53.61
CA THR A 133 -14.14 -3.85 54.95
C THR A 133 -15.24 -4.22 55.94
N ALA A 134 -15.03 -5.32 56.66
CA ALA A 134 -15.70 -5.61 57.93
C ALA A 134 -14.73 -5.30 59.08
#